data_AF-M7U5B1-F1
#
_entry.id   AF-M7U5B1-F1
#
_cell.length_a   1.000
_cell.length_b   1.000
_cell.length_c   1.000
_cell.angle_alpha   90.00
_cell.angle_beta   90.00
_cell.angle_gamma   90.00
#
_symmetry.space_group_name_H-M   'P 1'
#
loop_
_entity.id
_entity.type
_entity.pdbx_description
1 polymer ?
#
loop_
_entity_poly.entity_id
_entity_poly.type
_entity_poly.pdbx_seq_one_letter_code
_entity_poly.pdbx_strand_id
1 'polypeptide(L)'
;MRKLRYKCCTDIYIRLLSKNMNLYLLGHMGLGLLSVYMLNKISKVNYSVPLVCLCSILPDIDIFIPFLPHRGPTHSVILPLILLPMVLIRFRKGLPYLVSFLSHSLIGDLITSYGGSSKGMYLWPLSNSWIDLGITWDMQSTSESFFEYALFGLMIFLIIYHNYQEN
;
A
#
# COMPACT_ATOMS: atom_id res chain seq x y z
N MET A 1 -24.49 -32.16 -22.30
CA MET A 1 -24.29 -30.70 -22.30
C MET A 1 -23.68 -30.28 -20.97
N ARG A 2 -22.39 -29.91 -20.93
CA ARG A 2 -21.71 -29.42 -19.72
C ARG A 2 -21.94 -27.91 -19.59
N LYS A 3 -22.60 -27.48 -18.52
CA LYS A 3 -22.67 -26.06 -18.12
C LYS A 3 -21.31 -25.65 -17.56
N LEU A 4 -20.55 -24.84 -18.29
CA LEU A 4 -19.39 -24.11 -17.77
C LEU A 4 -19.89 -23.01 -16.83
N ARG A 5 -19.60 -23.15 -15.53
CA ARG A 5 -19.87 -22.14 -14.50
C ARG A 5 -18.71 -21.13 -14.48
N TYR A 6 -18.88 -19.98 -15.14
CA TYR A 6 -18.05 -18.80 -14.92
C TYR A 6 -18.53 -18.11 -13.63
N LYS A 7 -18.00 -18.51 -12.48
CA LYS A 7 -18.40 -17.99 -11.16
C LYS A 7 -17.28 -17.29 -10.38
N CYS A 8 -16.14 -17.00 -11.02
CA CYS A 8 -14.96 -16.53 -10.29
C CYS A 8 -14.73 -15.01 -10.32
N CYS A 9 -15.17 -14.28 -11.35
CA CYS A 9 -14.83 -12.85 -11.47
C CYS A 9 -15.87 -11.87 -10.90
N THR A 10 -17.16 -12.18 -10.92
CA THR A 10 -18.21 -11.22 -10.50
C THR A 10 -18.37 -11.10 -8.98
N ASP A 11 -18.10 -12.18 -8.22
CA ASP A 11 -18.14 -12.15 -6.76
C ASP A 11 -16.96 -11.38 -6.15
N ILE A 12 -15.83 -11.27 -6.89
CA ILE A 12 -14.65 -10.49 -6.48
C ILE A 12 -14.96 -8.99 -6.53
N TYR A 13 -15.61 -8.53 -7.59
CA TYR A 13 -15.91 -7.09 -7.79
C TYR A 13 -16.88 -6.54 -6.73
N ILE A 14 -17.86 -7.35 -6.30
CA ILE A 14 -18.81 -6.97 -5.24
C ILE A 14 -18.16 -7.04 -3.85
N ARG A 15 -17.16 -7.92 -3.63
CA ARG A 15 -16.36 -7.93 -2.39
C ARG A 15 -15.31 -6.81 -2.31
N LEU A 16 -14.84 -6.28 -3.44
CA LEU A 16 -13.92 -5.13 -3.47
C LEU A 16 -14.62 -3.83 -3.06
N LEU A 17 -15.92 -3.68 -3.32
CA LEU A 17 -16.78 -2.61 -2.80
C LEU A 17 -17.25 -2.85 -1.34
N SER A 18 -16.55 -3.70 -0.60
CA SER A 18 -16.78 -3.93 0.83
C SER A 18 -16.42 -2.68 1.64
N LYS A 19 -17.18 -2.41 2.71
CA LYS A 19 -16.85 -1.40 3.75
C LYS A 19 -15.39 -1.49 4.24
N ASN A 20 -14.77 -2.66 4.11
CA ASN A 20 -13.42 -2.92 4.58
C ASN A 20 -12.33 -2.32 3.66
N MET A 21 -12.60 -2.05 2.37
CA MET A 21 -11.61 -1.43 1.47
C MET A 21 -11.15 -0.06 1.97
N ASN A 22 -12.08 0.69 2.59
CA ASN A 22 -11.75 1.96 3.23
C ASN A 22 -10.79 1.78 4.41
N LEU A 23 -10.86 0.67 5.14
CA LEU A 23 -10.01 0.43 6.29
C LEU A 23 -8.55 0.18 5.85
N TYR A 24 -8.35 -0.68 4.84
CA TYR A 24 -7.03 -0.89 4.23
C TYR A 24 -6.43 0.43 3.75
N LEU A 25 -7.20 1.21 2.98
CA LEU A 25 -6.75 2.50 2.48
C LEU A 25 -6.23 3.39 3.63
N LEU A 26 -6.96 3.45 4.74
CA LEU A 26 -6.65 4.30 5.88
C LEU A 26 -5.44 3.81 6.68
N GLY A 27 -5.28 2.50 6.90
CA GLY A 27 -4.11 2.01 7.61
C GLY A 27 -2.85 2.03 6.75
N HIS A 28 -2.94 1.79 5.43
CA HIS A 28 -1.83 2.03 4.48
C HIS A 28 -1.39 3.50 4.45
N MET A 29 -2.34 4.46 4.50
CA MET A 29 -2.00 5.89 4.70
C MET A 29 -1.27 6.13 6.03
N GLY A 30 -1.74 5.51 7.11
CA GLY A 30 -1.11 5.63 8.42
C GLY A 30 0.30 5.05 8.47
N LEU A 31 0.51 3.90 7.82
CA LEU A 31 1.81 3.25 7.68
C LEU A 31 2.79 4.11 6.88
N GLY A 32 2.32 4.72 5.78
CA GLY A 32 3.10 5.65 4.98
C GLY A 32 3.53 6.87 5.79
N LEU A 33 2.59 7.51 6.49
CA LEU A 33 2.88 8.68 7.31
C LEU A 33 3.82 8.34 8.48
N LEU A 34 3.63 7.22 9.15
CA LEU A 34 4.51 6.76 10.22
C LEU A 34 5.95 6.54 9.70
N SER A 35 6.08 5.86 8.57
CA SER A 35 7.38 5.58 7.95
C SER A 35 8.12 6.88 7.60
N VAL A 36 7.40 7.87 7.06
CA VAL A 36 7.95 9.20 6.77
C VAL A 36 8.28 9.98 8.05
N TYR A 37 7.44 9.92 9.07
CA TYR A 37 7.70 10.58 10.35
C TYR A 37 9.00 10.07 10.98
N MET A 38 9.22 8.75 10.96
CA MET A 38 10.46 8.13 11.45
C MET A 38 11.67 8.55 10.60
N LEU A 39 11.54 8.55 9.27
CA LEU A 39 12.60 9.04 8.38
C LEU A 39 12.94 10.51 8.67
N ASN A 40 11.93 11.36 8.88
CA ASN A 40 12.12 12.79 9.02
C ASN A 40 12.88 13.17 10.30
N LYS A 41 12.78 12.36 11.37
CA LYS A 41 13.64 12.54 12.56
C LYS A 41 15.12 12.52 12.23
N ILE A 42 15.51 11.84 11.15
CA ILE A 42 16.89 11.72 10.66
C ILE A 42 17.16 12.73 9.54
N SER A 43 16.28 12.78 8.53
CA SER A 43 16.55 13.55 7.30
C SER A 43 16.25 15.04 7.42
N LYS A 44 15.38 15.46 8.35
CA LYS A 44 14.93 16.86 8.55
C LYS A 44 14.47 17.53 7.25
N VAL A 45 13.69 16.80 6.45
CA VAL A 45 13.19 17.26 5.15
C VAL A 45 11.70 17.57 5.29
N ASN A 46 11.30 18.76 4.85
CA ASN A 46 9.88 19.11 4.80
C ASN A 46 9.15 18.28 3.73
N TYR A 47 7.98 17.78 4.08
CA TYR A 47 7.12 16.99 3.19
C TYR A 47 5.65 17.41 3.30
N SER A 48 4.89 17.17 2.25
CA SER A 48 3.44 17.38 2.25
C SER A 48 2.73 16.13 2.75
N VAL A 49 1.99 16.25 3.86
CA VAL A 49 1.19 15.14 4.43
C VAL A 49 0.21 14.56 3.40
N PRO A 50 -0.60 15.35 2.66
CA PRO A 50 -1.48 14.82 1.62
C PRO A 50 -0.75 14.02 0.55
N LEU A 51 0.44 14.46 0.14
CA LEU A 51 1.21 13.80 -0.92
C LEU A 51 1.83 12.50 -0.42
N VAL A 52 2.26 12.45 0.85
CA VAL A 52 2.67 11.20 1.53
C VAL A 52 1.52 10.20 1.53
N CYS A 53 0.33 10.57 2.01
CA CYS A 53 -0.83 9.69 2.02
C CYS A 53 -1.25 9.21 0.61
N LEU A 54 -1.12 10.07 -0.40
CA LEU A 54 -1.40 9.69 -1.79
C LEU A 54 -0.36 8.69 -2.31
N CYS A 55 0.93 8.91 -2.02
CA CYS A 55 1.99 8.00 -2.41
C CYS A 55 1.85 6.63 -1.76
N SER A 56 1.39 6.54 -0.51
CA SER A 56 1.21 5.24 0.15
C SER A 56 0.11 4.37 -0.46
N ILE A 57 -0.94 4.95 -1.05
CA ILE A 57 -2.05 4.17 -1.64
C ILE A 57 -1.94 3.99 -3.15
N LEU A 58 -0.97 4.67 -3.77
CA LEU A 58 -0.77 4.62 -5.21
C LEU A 58 -0.55 3.21 -5.78
N PRO A 59 0.13 2.26 -5.09
CA PRO A 59 0.29 0.89 -5.58
C PRO A 59 -1.04 0.17 -5.89
N ASP A 60 -2.08 0.48 -5.14
CA ASP A 60 -3.40 -0.18 -5.24
C ASP A 60 -4.29 0.44 -6.31
N ILE A 61 -3.79 1.38 -7.10
CA ILE A 61 -4.53 1.92 -8.24
C ILE A 61 -4.89 0.83 -9.26
N ASP A 62 -4.14 -0.27 -9.28
CA ASP A 62 -4.40 -1.42 -10.13
C ASP A 62 -5.71 -2.15 -9.82
N ILE A 63 -6.22 -2.05 -8.57
CA ILE A 63 -7.54 -2.57 -8.17
C ILE A 63 -8.67 -1.96 -9.00
N PHE A 64 -8.53 -0.70 -9.41
CA PHE A 64 -9.55 0.01 -10.18
C PHE A 64 -9.50 -0.31 -11.68
N ILE A 65 -8.54 -1.12 -12.15
CA ILE A 65 -8.37 -1.42 -13.57
C ILE A 65 -8.80 -2.87 -13.84
N PRO A 66 -9.95 -3.11 -14.50
CA PRO A 66 -10.63 -4.42 -14.55
C PRO A 66 -9.91 -5.55 -15.30
N PHE A 67 -8.68 -5.32 -15.78
CA PHE A 67 -7.86 -6.30 -16.51
C PHE A 67 -6.47 -6.50 -15.92
N LEU A 68 -6.13 -5.75 -14.86
CA LEU A 68 -4.84 -5.87 -14.19
C LEU A 68 -5.01 -6.72 -12.93
N PRO A 69 -4.22 -7.80 -12.77
CA PRO A 69 -4.22 -8.51 -11.50
C PRO A 69 -3.60 -7.59 -10.44
N HIS A 70 -4.34 -7.39 -9.34
CA HIS A 70 -3.82 -6.72 -8.16
C HIS A 70 -2.55 -7.45 -7.65
N ARG A 71 -1.55 -6.70 -7.19
CA ARG A 71 -0.20 -7.20 -6.85
C ARG A 71 0.56 -7.85 -8.02
N GLY A 72 0.13 -7.56 -9.25
CA GLY A 72 0.74 -8.03 -10.50
C GLY A 72 1.87 -7.13 -11.02
N PRO A 73 2.15 -7.14 -12.33
CA PRO A 73 3.24 -6.39 -12.97
C PRO A 73 3.27 -4.89 -12.62
N THR A 74 2.10 -4.27 -12.51
CA THR A 74 1.90 -2.87 -12.13
C THR A 74 2.42 -2.57 -10.73
N HIS A 75 2.26 -3.55 -9.84
CA HIS A 75 2.67 -3.50 -8.46
C HIS A 75 4.19 -3.69 -8.26
N SER A 76 4.96 -3.90 -9.34
CA SER A 76 6.41 -4.08 -9.28
C SER A 76 7.19 -3.12 -10.19
N VAL A 77 6.65 -2.72 -11.35
CA VAL A 77 7.39 -1.95 -12.36
C VAL A 77 6.91 -0.53 -12.60
N ILE A 78 5.60 -0.28 -12.57
CA ILE A 78 5.07 1.08 -12.81
C ILE A 78 5.53 2.05 -11.71
N LEU A 79 5.81 1.50 -10.54
CA LEU A 79 6.06 2.19 -9.29
C LEU A 79 7.45 2.84 -9.20
N PRO A 80 8.57 2.12 -9.41
CA PRO A 80 9.87 2.77 -9.51
C PRO A 80 9.96 3.62 -10.79
N LEU A 81 9.37 3.24 -11.92
CA LEU A 81 9.52 4.02 -13.15
C LEU A 81 8.93 5.44 -13.07
N ILE A 82 7.86 5.65 -12.28
CA ILE A 82 7.25 6.97 -12.07
C ILE A 82 7.95 7.75 -10.95
N LEU A 83 8.36 7.08 -9.85
CA LEU A 83 8.90 7.74 -8.67
C LEU A 83 10.42 7.92 -8.69
N LEU A 84 11.16 7.04 -9.35
CA LEU A 84 12.61 7.12 -9.47
C LEU A 84 13.06 8.43 -10.17
N PRO A 85 12.40 8.93 -11.24
CA PRO A 85 12.69 10.25 -11.78
C PRO A 85 12.44 11.39 -10.77
N MET A 86 11.35 11.33 -9.98
CA MET A 86 11.06 12.33 -8.96
C MET A 86 12.14 12.37 -7.86
N VAL A 87 12.66 11.21 -7.50
CA VAL A 87 13.76 11.07 -6.53
C VAL A 87 15.10 11.48 -7.16
N LEU A 88 15.39 11.14 -8.40
CA LEU A 88 16.68 11.46 -9.05
C LEU A 88 16.86 12.96 -9.30
N ILE A 89 15.79 13.70 -9.63
CA ILE A 89 15.87 15.15 -9.87
C ILE A 89 16.05 15.94 -8.55
N ARG A 90 15.62 15.38 -7.40
CA ARG A 90 15.64 16.07 -6.09
C ARG A 90 15.70 15.11 -4.91
N PHE A 91 16.74 14.28 -4.86
CA PHE A 91 16.88 13.12 -3.95
C PHE A 91 16.42 13.38 -2.52
N ARG A 92 16.93 14.44 -1.88
CA ARG A 92 16.55 14.77 -0.50
C ARG A 92 15.06 15.08 -0.35
N LYS A 93 14.44 15.78 -1.30
CA LYS A 93 13.02 16.14 -1.25
C LYS A 93 12.10 15.00 -1.71
N GLY A 94 12.59 14.07 -2.53
CA GLY A 94 11.84 12.91 -3.01
C GLY A 94 11.77 11.75 -2.01
N LEU A 95 12.75 11.67 -1.10
CA LEU A 95 12.91 10.60 -0.10
C LEU A 95 11.64 10.29 0.72
N PRO A 96 10.93 11.29 1.30
CA PRO A 96 9.70 11.03 2.05
C PRO A 96 8.64 10.31 1.22
N TYR A 97 8.42 10.74 -0.02
CA TYR A 97 7.41 10.17 -0.90
C TYR A 97 7.78 8.75 -1.33
N LEU A 98 9.06 8.51 -1.61
CA LEU A 98 9.56 7.17 -1.92
C LEU A 98 9.38 6.21 -0.74
N VAL A 99 9.68 6.64 0.49
CA VAL A 99 9.53 5.81 1.69
C VAL A 99 8.07 5.51 1.97
N SER A 100 7.20 6.52 1.87
CA SER A 100 5.75 6.33 2.02
C SER A 100 5.18 5.36 0.99
N PHE A 101 5.71 5.41 -0.22
CA PHE A 101 5.33 4.55 -1.31
C PHE A 101 5.78 3.10 -1.06
N LEU A 102 7.05 2.92 -0.69
CA LEU A 102 7.66 1.61 -0.41
C LEU A 102 7.03 0.93 0.80
N SER A 103 6.55 1.67 1.80
CA SER A 103 5.96 1.06 3.01
C SER A 103 4.71 0.23 2.70
N HIS A 104 3.98 0.58 1.63
CA HIS A 104 2.83 -0.21 1.18
C HIS A 104 3.25 -1.62 0.78
N SER A 105 4.13 -1.73 -0.21
CA SER A 105 4.50 -3.04 -0.77
C SER A 105 5.52 -3.81 0.08
N LEU A 106 6.41 -3.11 0.81
CA LEU A 106 7.46 -3.74 1.63
C LEU A 106 7.04 -4.04 3.05
N ILE A 107 5.92 -3.51 3.54
CA ILE A 107 5.44 -3.78 4.90
C ILE A 107 3.99 -4.23 4.84
N GLY A 108 3.09 -3.42 4.27
CA GLY A 108 1.66 -3.74 4.20
C GLY A 108 1.37 -5.05 3.45
N ASP A 109 1.81 -5.15 2.20
CA ASP A 109 1.54 -6.34 1.38
C ASP A 109 2.31 -7.59 1.82
N LEU A 110 3.44 -7.41 2.52
CA LEU A 110 4.22 -8.53 3.04
C LEU A 110 3.53 -9.25 4.20
N ILE A 111 2.74 -8.52 4.99
CA ILE A 111 2.11 -9.04 6.22
C ILE A 111 0.66 -9.49 5.95
N THR A 112 0.09 -9.08 4.82
CA THR A 112 -1.31 -9.35 4.44
C THR A 112 -1.43 -10.38 3.31
N SER A 113 -2.28 -11.38 3.52
CA SER A 113 -2.60 -12.45 2.57
C SER A 113 -3.90 -12.12 1.81
N TYR A 114 -3.89 -12.26 0.49
CA TYR A 114 -5.12 -12.25 -0.31
C TYR A 114 -5.40 -13.67 -0.82
N GLY A 115 -6.57 -14.21 -0.47
CA GLY A 115 -6.95 -15.58 -0.87
C GLY A 115 -6.08 -16.69 -0.26
N GLY A 116 -5.50 -16.46 0.92
CA GLY A 116 -4.68 -17.44 1.64
C GLY A 116 -3.20 -17.47 1.21
N SER A 117 -2.73 -16.45 0.49
CA SER A 117 -1.32 -16.30 0.11
C SER A 117 -0.92 -14.83 -0.02
N SER A 118 0.27 -14.42 0.45
CA SER A 118 0.83 -13.08 0.23
C SER A 118 1.56 -13.00 -1.11
N LYS A 119 0.96 -13.59 -2.16
CA LYS A 119 1.57 -13.68 -3.46
C LYS A 119 1.54 -12.34 -4.17
N GLY A 120 2.72 -11.87 -4.57
CA GLY A 120 2.90 -10.72 -5.45
C GLY A 120 3.97 -11.01 -6.51
N MET A 121 3.91 -10.29 -7.64
CA MET A 121 4.90 -10.41 -8.71
C MET A 121 6.11 -9.49 -8.52
N TYR A 122 6.68 -9.43 -7.30
CA TYR A 122 7.67 -8.42 -6.89
C TYR A 122 8.92 -8.26 -7.78
N LEU A 123 9.28 -9.28 -8.56
CA LEU A 123 10.46 -9.29 -9.43
C LEU A 123 10.14 -9.07 -10.91
N TRP A 124 8.90 -8.71 -11.27
CA TRP A 124 8.58 -8.36 -12.66
C TRP A 124 9.40 -7.12 -13.08
N PRO A 125 9.94 -7.03 -14.32
CA PRO A 125 9.83 -7.97 -15.43
C PRO A 125 10.97 -9.01 -15.47
N LEU A 126 11.88 -9.01 -14.48
CA LEU A 126 12.99 -9.96 -14.40
C LEU A 126 12.50 -11.40 -14.18
N SER A 127 11.35 -11.55 -13.51
CA SER A 127 10.65 -12.83 -13.34
C SER A 127 9.13 -12.64 -13.40
N ASN A 128 8.45 -13.65 -13.96
CA ASN A 128 6.99 -13.76 -13.91
C ASN A 128 6.51 -14.63 -12.73
N SER A 129 7.38 -14.93 -11.76
CA SER A 129 7.04 -15.73 -10.59
C SER A 129 6.23 -14.92 -9.57
N TRP A 130 5.11 -15.49 -9.13
CA TRP A 130 4.41 -15.05 -7.93
C TRP A 130 5.18 -15.56 -6.71
N ILE A 131 5.75 -14.64 -5.93
CA ILE A 131 6.52 -14.97 -4.73
C ILE A 131 5.60 -14.81 -3.53
N ASP A 132 5.54 -15.85 -2.71
CA ASP A 132 4.88 -15.83 -1.41
C ASP A 132 5.94 -15.56 -0.34
N LEU A 133 5.73 -14.52 0.46
CA LEU A 133 6.69 -14.08 1.47
C LEU A 133 6.33 -14.57 2.88
N GLY A 134 5.27 -15.38 3.03
CA GLY A 134 5.07 -16.30 4.16
C GLY A 134 4.66 -15.68 5.50
N ILE A 135 4.53 -14.36 5.61
CA ILE A 135 3.98 -13.67 6.77
C ILE A 135 2.53 -13.32 6.45
N THR A 136 1.56 -14.12 6.88
CA THR A 136 0.19 -13.96 6.39
C THR A 136 -0.81 -13.85 7.52
N TRP A 137 -1.29 -12.64 7.77
CA TRP A 137 -2.65 -12.46 8.26
C TRP A 137 -3.60 -12.48 7.08
N ASP A 138 -4.66 -13.28 7.18
CA ASP A 138 -5.70 -13.24 6.14
C ASP A 138 -6.31 -11.84 6.09
N MET A 139 -6.44 -11.31 4.88
CA MET A 139 -7.20 -10.09 4.66
C MET A 139 -8.59 -10.27 5.26
N GLN A 140 -8.98 -9.29 6.07
CA GLN A 140 -10.24 -9.17 6.80
C GLN A 140 -10.29 -10.04 8.06
N SER A 141 -9.15 -10.59 8.47
CA SER A 141 -9.01 -11.15 9.81
C SER A 141 -9.09 -10.05 10.87
N THR A 142 -9.54 -10.42 12.08
CA THR A 142 -9.65 -9.50 13.21
C THR A 142 -8.32 -8.83 13.54
N SER A 143 -7.20 -9.57 13.44
CA SER A 143 -5.86 -9.07 13.74
C SER A 143 -5.41 -8.00 12.75
N GLU A 144 -5.66 -8.24 11.45
CA GLU A 144 -5.33 -7.29 10.39
C GLU A 144 -6.21 -6.04 10.51
N SER A 145 -7.52 -6.20 10.67
CA SER A 145 -8.43 -5.06 10.85
C SER A 145 -8.05 -4.22 12.08
N PHE A 146 -7.69 -4.85 13.21
CA PHE A 146 -7.19 -4.14 14.38
C PHE A 146 -5.91 -3.34 14.08
N PHE A 147 -4.99 -3.93 13.31
CA PHE A 147 -3.74 -3.28 12.93
C PHE A 147 -3.99 -2.05 12.05
N GLU A 148 -4.87 -2.14 11.05
CA GLU A 148 -5.24 -1.00 10.22
C GLU A 148 -5.90 0.13 11.04
N TYR A 149 -6.79 -0.19 11.98
CA TYR A 149 -7.37 0.81 12.88
C TYR A 149 -6.33 1.46 13.79
N ALA A 150 -5.37 0.68 14.30
CA ALA A 150 -4.29 1.20 15.13
C ALA A 150 -3.39 2.15 14.33
N LEU A 151 -3.04 1.80 13.10
CA LEU A 151 -2.29 2.66 12.18
C LEU A 151 -3.05 3.95 11.85
N PHE A 152 -4.34 3.85 11.57
CA PHE A 152 -5.18 5.02 11.32
C PHE A 152 -5.27 5.94 12.55
N GLY A 153 -5.49 5.38 13.74
CA GLY A 153 -5.50 6.15 14.99
C GLY A 153 -4.16 6.85 15.25
N LEU A 154 -3.05 6.16 15.01
CA LEU A 154 -1.71 6.72 15.13
C LEU A 154 -1.46 7.84 14.11
N MET A 155 -1.95 7.69 12.88
CA MET A 155 -1.88 8.73 11.85
C MET A 155 -2.57 10.02 12.33
N ILE A 156 -3.79 9.93 12.83
CA ILE A 156 -4.54 11.08 13.35
C ILE A 156 -3.77 11.72 14.50
N PHE A 157 -3.28 10.91 15.44
CA PHE A 157 -2.48 11.39 16.56
C PHE A 157 -1.24 12.16 16.08
N LEU A 158 -0.48 11.63 15.12
CA LEU A 158 0.71 12.29 14.58
C LEU A 158 0.40 13.61 13.88
N ILE A 159 -0.71 13.67 13.12
CA ILE A 159 -1.15 14.91 12.47
C ILE A 159 -1.49 15.97 13.52
N ILE A 160 -2.27 15.61 14.55
CA ILE A 160 -2.64 16.53 15.63
C ILE A 160 -1.40 16.99 16.39
N TYR A 161 -0.53 16.05 16.77
CA TYR A 161 0.69 16.35 17.51
C TYR A 161 1.62 17.29 16.73
N HIS A 162 1.79 17.06 15.42
CA HIS A 162 2.60 17.92 14.57
C HIS A 162 2.03 19.34 14.48
N ASN A 163 0.72 19.47 14.25
CA ASN A 163 0.06 20.78 14.22
C ASN A 163 0.13 21.52 15.57
N TYR A 164 0.17 20.80 16.70
CA TYR A 164 0.33 21.39 18.02
C TYR A 164 1.74 21.97 18.23
N GLN A 165 2.79 21.36 17.66
CA GLN A 165 4.18 21.85 17.80
C GLN A 165 4.47 23.09 16.94
N GLU A 166 3.69 23.32 15.88
CA GLU A 166 3.83 24.47 14.97
C GLU A 166 3.08 25.73 15.46
N ASN A 167 2.29 25.62 16.54
CA ASN A 167 1.58 26.74 17.20
C ASN A 167 2.25 27.12 18.52
#